data_AF-A0A6M9TYR6-F1
#
_entry.id   AF-A0A6M9TYR6-F1
#
_cell.length_a   1.000
_cell.length_b   1.000
_cell.length_c   1.000
_cell.angle_alpha   90.00
_cell.angle_beta   90.00
_cell.angle_gamma   90.00
#
_symmetry.space_group_name_H-M   'P 1'
#
loop_
_entity.id
_entity.type
_entity.pdbx_description
1 polymer ?
#
loop_
_entity_poly.entity_id
_entity_poly.type
_entity_poly.pdbx_seq_one_letter_code
_entity_poly.pdbx_strand_id
1 'polypeptide(L)'
;MSNDNVFVMLPLMVILLCCSIMVSVQDRAKDNGDIFVQHNEQRECVAPIIVQANGSVSSEGMDVAHICNNSFSIPSDYIVQFNRNGDLPETVDKTGMCFIRCYFEKAGLIKNWQLNKDLIMQTMWPIKADSIAICEPEAKQEMNACVRSYAIAKCLMERGFQDTCNDTVA
;
A
#
# COMPACT_ATOMS: atom_id res chain seq x y z
N MET A 1 14.77 60.21 51.08
CA MET A 1 15.05 58.77 50.85
C MET A 1 13.69 58.09 50.77
N SER A 2 13.02 58.32 49.63
CA SER A 2 12.87 57.45 48.45
C SER A 2 11.85 56.35 48.71
N ASN A 3 10.71 56.54 48.07
CA ASN A 3 9.43 55.88 48.29
C ASN A 3 8.94 55.42 46.91
N ASP A 4 9.75 54.62 46.22
CA ASP A 4 9.62 54.31 44.79
C ASP A 4 9.46 52.81 44.49
N ASN A 5 9.09 51.98 45.47
CA ASN A 5 8.93 50.52 45.29
C ASN A 5 7.49 49.99 45.47
N VAL A 6 6.53 50.84 45.86
CA VAL A 6 5.14 50.40 46.11
C VAL A 6 4.27 50.49 44.85
N PHE A 7 4.63 51.35 43.88
CA PHE A 7 3.76 51.63 42.72
C PHE A 7 3.82 50.57 41.59
N VAL A 8 4.87 49.72 41.57
CA VAL A 8 5.09 48.73 40.49
C VAL A 8 4.64 47.31 40.87
N MET A 9 4.49 47.02 42.17
CA MET A 9 4.08 45.69 42.64
C MET A 9 2.57 45.43 42.51
N LEU A 10 1.75 46.47 42.53
CA LEU A 10 0.29 46.33 42.40
C LEU A 10 -0.17 45.83 41.01
N PRO A 11 0.30 46.38 39.87
CA PRO A 11 -0.13 45.91 38.56
C PRO A 11 0.40 44.51 38.23
N LEU A 12 1.58 44.14 38.73
CA LEU A 12 2.21 42.84 38.46
C LEU A 12 1.48 41.69 39.18
N MET A 13 0.97 41.94 40.39
CA MET A 13 0.13 40.99 41.13
C MET A 13 -1.26 40.83 40.50
N VAL A 14 -1.83 41.89 39.92
CA VAL A 14 -3.11 41.83 39.19
C VAL A 14 -2.96 41.05 37.88
N ILE A 15 -1.86 41.21 37.15
CA ILE A 15 -1.58 40.45 35.91
C ILE A 15 -1.39 38.95 36.22
N LEU A 16 -0.67 38.60 37.29
CA LEU A 16 -0.50 37.20 37.71
C LEU A 16 -1.83 36.57 38.18
N LEU A 17 -2.70 37.33 38.86
CA LEU A 17 -4.05 36.87 39.19
C LEU A 17 -4.90 36.63 37.93
N CYS A 18 -4.83 37.53 36.94
CA CYS A 18 -5.57 37.40 35.68
C CYS A 18 -5.07 36.22 34.81
N CYS A 19 -3.76 35.96 34.77
CA CYS A 19 -3.19 34.82 34.04
C CYS A 19 -3.63 33.46 34.62
N SER A 20 -3.89 33.39 35.93
CA SER A 20 -4.35 32.17 36.60
C SER A 20 -5.81 31.80 36.25
N ILE A 21 -6.62 32.78 35.84
CA ILE A 21 -8.05 32.59 35.52
C ILE A 21 -8.25 32.16 34.05
N MET A 22 -7.29 32.43 33.16
CA MET A 22 -7.40 32.09 31.73
C MET A 22 -6.99 30.64 31.39
N VAL A 23 -6.45 29.87 32.35
CA VAL A 23 -6.05 28.46 32.13
C VAL A 23 -7.22 27.48 32.29
N SER A 24 -8.41 27.93 32.73
CA SER A 24 -9.54 27.04 33.03
C SER A 24 -10.64 26.97 31.97
N VAL A 25 -10.35 27.19 30.70
CA VAL A 25 -11.27 26.83 29.60
C VAL A 25 -10.56 25.93 28.60
N GLN A 26 -10.24 24.73 29.07
CA GLN A 26 -10.18 23.58 28.16
C GLN A 26 -11.56 22.95 28.25
N ASP A 27 -12.35 23.11 27.19
CA ASP A 27 -13.64 22.45 27.05
C ASP A 27 -13.45 20.96 27.39
N ARG A 28 -13.97 20.56 28.55
CA ARG A 28 -14.17 19.14 28.84
C ARG A 28 -15.23 18.68 27.86
N ALA A 29 -14.79 18.00 26.80
CA ALA A 29 -15.68 17.14 26.04
C ALA A 29 -16.45 16.29 27.06
N LYS A 30 -17.77 16.39 26.99
CA LYS A 30 -18.68 15.60 27.82
C LYS A 30 -18.43 14.14 27.48
N ASP A 31 -17.77 13.44 28.38
CA ASP A 31 -17.51 12.00 28.31
C ASP A 31 -18.85 11.25 28.41
N ASN A 32 -19.53 11.14 27.27
CA ASN A 32 -20.57 10.16 27.07
C ASN A 32 -19.82 8.87 26.73
N GLY A 33 -19.39 8.16 27.77
CA GLY A 33 -18.76 6.86 27.64
C GLY A 33 -19.56 6.00 26.67
N ASP A 34 -18.88 5.65 25.58
CA ASP A 34 -19.09 4.55 24.63
C ASP A 34 -18.54 4.94 23.25
N ILE A 35 -17.25 5.31 23.20
CA ILE A 35 -16.47 4.96 22.01
C ILE A 35 -16.12 3.49 22.20
N PHE A 36 -17.01 2.60 21.77
CA PHE A 36 -16.54 1.32 21.30
C PHE A 36 -15.68 1.64 20.08
N VAL A 37 -14.37 1.81 20.29
CA VAL A 37 -13.42 1.52 19.22
C VAL A 37 -13.65 0.04 19.00
N GLN A 38 -14.56 -0.28 18.09
CA GLN A 38 -14.51 -1.55 17.43
C GLN A 38 -13.16 -1.51 16.73
N HIS A 39 -12.12 -1.99 17.41
CA HIS A 39 -10.95 -2.55 16.77
C HIS A 39 -11.49 -3.72 15.95
N ASN A 40 -12.17 -3.40 14.85
CA ASN A 40 -12.16 -4.24 13.70
C ASN A 40 -10.73 -4.08 13.23
N GLU A 41 -9.84 -4.87 13.83
CA GLU A 41 -8.47 -5.05 13.40
C GLU A 41 -8.58 -5.72 12.03
N GLN A 42 -8.96 -4.92 11.05
CA GLN A 42 -8.99 -5.29 9.66
C GLN A 42 -7.51 -5.33 9.30
N ARG A 43 -6.91 -6.49 9.57
CA ARG A 43 -5.53 -6.86 9.31
C ARG A 43 -5.24 -6.43 7.86
N GLU A 44 -4.65 -5.25 7.68
CA GLU A 44 -4.33 -4.76 6.34
C GLU A 44 -3.14 -5.57 5.85
N CYS A 45 -3.44 -6.66 5.14
CA CYS A 45 -2.42 -7.42 4.44
C CYS A 45 -1.75 -6.48 3.44
N VAL A 46 -0.45 -6.26 3.62
CA VAL A 46 0.31 -5.42 2.71
C VAL A 46 0.49 -6.19 1.40
N ALA A 47 0.02 -5.59 0.31
CA ALA A 47 0.20 -6.16 -1.01
C ALA A 47 1.67 -6.05 -1.47
N PRO A 48 2.22 -7.04 -2.20
CA PRO A 48 3.37 -6.80 -3.06
C PRO A 48 2.93 -5.86 -4.19
N ILE A 49 3.30 -4.58 -4.11
CA ILE A 49 2.79 -3.60 -5.09
C ILE A 49 3.60 -3.70 -6.38
N ILE A 50 2.93 -4.02 -7.48
CA ILE A 50 3.53 -4.12 -8.81
C ILE A 50 3.46 -2.77 -9.54
N VAL A 51 2.36 -2.01 -9.32
CA VAL A 51 2.09 -0.65 -9.84
C VAL A 51 1.35 0.15 -8.76
N GLN A 52 1.87 1.29 -8.30
CA GLN A 52 1.11 2.16 -7.39
C GLN A 52 0.19 3.10 -8.17
N ALA A 53 -1.11 3.08 -7.85
CA ALA A 53 -2.11 3.93 -8.52
C ALA A 53 -2.10 5.39 -8.07
N ASN A 54 -1.39 5.76 -6.99
CA ASN A 54 -1.15 7.16 -6.61
C ASN A 54 -0.09 7.30 -5.50
N GLY A 55 0.93 8.15 -5.73
CA GLY A 55 1.59 8.90 -4.65
C GLY A 55 3.10 8.70 -4.46
N SER A 56 3.65 7.50 -4.61
CA SER A 56 5.11 7.27 -4.55
C SER A 56 5.58 6.45 -5.75
N VAL A 57 5.71 7.15 -6.86
CA VAL A 57 6.05 6.57 -8.16
C VAL A 57 7.57 6.55 -8.33
N SER A 58 8.15 5.42 -8.74
CA SER A 58 9.31 5.48 -9.63
C SER A 58 8.76 5.77 -11.02
N SER A 59 9.24 6.81 -11.69
CA SER A 59 8.73 7.24 -13.01
C SER A 59 8.66 6.06 -14.01
N GLU A 60 9.59 5.13 -13.86
CA GLU A 60 9.73 3.92 -14.64
C GLU A 60 8.50 2.98 -14.59
N GLY A 61 7.86 2.81 -13.44
CA GLY A 61 6.68 1.93 -13.31
C GLY A 61 5.42 2.48 -14.00
N MET A 62 5.23 3.80 -13.95
CA MET A 62 4.12 4.47 -14.63
C MET A 62 4.29 4.42 -16.15
N ASP A 63 5.52 4.62 -16.63
CA ASP A 63 5.85 4.55 -18.06
C ASP A 63 5.56 3.15 -18.64
N VAL A 64 5.93 2.09 -17.90
CA VAL A 64 5.65 0.70 -18.30
C VAL A 64 4.14 0.43 -18.36
N ALA A 65 3.37 0.86 -17.35
CA ALA A 65 1.93 0.67 -17.34
C ALA A 65 1.26 1.38 -18.53
N HIS A 66 1.68 2.61 -18.85
CA HIS A 66 1.18 3.35 -20.01
C HIS A 66 1.52 2.65 -21.34
N ILE A 67 2.76 2.17 -21.51
CA ILE A 67 3.18 1.42 -22.69
C ILE A 67 2.29 0.17 -22.89
N CYS A 68 2.02 -0.56 -21.81
CA CYS A 68 1.21 -1.77 -21.87
C CYS A 68 -0.26 -1.47 -22.11
N ASN A 69 -0.79 -0.39 -21.54
CA ASN A 69 -2.18 0.01 -21.75
C ASN A 69 -2.46 0.40 -23.22
N ASN A 70 -1.47 0.97 -23.91
CA ASN A 70 -1.59 1.30 -25.34
C ASN A 70 -1.76 0.05 -26.22
N SER A 71 -1.27 -1.11 -25.78
CA SER A 71 -1.40 -2.39 -26.51
C SER A 71 -2.57 -3.23 -26.00
N PHE A 72 -2.83 -3.18 -24.70
CA PHE A 72 -3.83 -3.97 -24.00
C PHE A 72 -4.61 -3.04 -23.07
N SER A 73 -5.60 -2.36 -23.65
CA SER A 73 -6.37 -1.34 -22.93
C SER A 73 -7.17 -1.98 -21.81
N ILE A 74 -6.91 -1.56 -20.57
CA ILE A 74 -7.69 -1.94 -19.41
C ILE A 74 -8.07 -0.72 -18.56
N PRO A 75 -9.19 -0.80 -17.84
CA PRO A 75 -9.49 0.17 -16.79
C PRO A 75 -8.42 0.16 -15.69
N SER A 76 -8.09 1.34 -15.14
CA SER A 76 -7.07 1.45 -14.09
C SER A 76 -7.46 0.75 -12.78
N ASP A 77 -8.76 0.59 -12.52
CA ASP A 77 -9.28 -0.15 -11.38
C ASP A 77 -8.97 -1.64 -11.46
N TYR A 78 -8.76 -2.21 -12.65
CA TYR A 78 -8.33 -3.61 -12.80
C TYR A 78 -6.92 -3.80 -12.24
N ILE A 79 -6.04 -2.79 -12.40
CA ILE A 79 -4.69 -2.79 -11.83
C ILE A 79 -4.77 -2.65 -10.30
N VAL A 80 -5.60 -1.74 -9.81
CA VAL A 80 -5.83 -1.55 -8.36
C VAL A 80 -6.34 -2.85 -7.73
N GLN A 81 -7.28 -3.53 -8.37
CA GLN A 81 -7.82 -4.80 -7.89
C GLN A 81 -6.75 -5.88 -7.90
N PHE A 82 -6.01 -6.04 -9.00
CA PHE A 82 -4.94 -7.03 -9.09
C PHE A 82 -3.88 -6.81 -8.00
N ASN A 83 -3.50 -5.56 -7.74
CA ASN A 83 -2.62 -5.21 -6.62
C ASN A 83 -3.23 -5.48 -5.25
N ARG A 84 -4.56 -5.61 -5.12
CA ARG A 84 -5.23 -5.81 -3.84
C ARG A 84 -5.46 -7.29 -3.51
N ASN A 85 -5.69 -8.14 -4.51
CA ASN A 85 -6.06 -9.53 -4.28
C ASN A 85 -5.44 -10.53 -5.27
N GLY A 86 -4.63 -10.09 -6.23
CA GLY A 86 -4.01 -10.95 -7.23
C GLY A 86 -4.96 -11.37 -8.36
N ASP A 87 -6.16 -10.78 -8.45
CA ASP A 87 -7.18 -11.15 -9.41
C ASP A 87 -7.60 -10.00 -10.34
N LEU A 88 -7.93 -10.37 -11.58
CA LEU A 88 -8.56 -9.47 -12.54
C LEU A 88 -10.08 -9.70 -12.53
N PRO A 89 -10.90 -8.64 -12.63
CA PRO A 89 -12.36 -8.78 -12.60
C PRO A 89 -12.93 -9.45 -13.85
N GLU A 90 -12.27 -9.27 -15.00
CA GLU A 90 -12.67 -9.86 -16.28
C GLU A 90 -11.50 -10.59 -16.92
N THR A 91 -11.72 -11.86 -17.26
CA THR A 91 -10.69 -12.78 -17.76
C THR A 91 -11.03 -13.43 -19.11
N VAL A 92 -12.24 -13.20 -19.61
CA VAL A 92 -12.79 -13.89 -20.79
C VAL A 92 -12.05 -13.50 -22.07
N ASP A 93 -11.86 -12.20 -22.29
CA ASP A 93 -11.21 -11.65 -23.49
C ASP A 93 -9.66 -11.71 -23.42
N LYS A 94 -9.12 -12.04 -22.24
CA LYS A 94 -7.69 -12.14 -21.92
C LYS A 94 -6.91 -10.83 -22.05
N THR A 95 -7.58 -9.69 -22.32
CA THR A 95 -6.92 -8.39 -22.50
C THR A 95 -6.15 -8.01 -21.24
N GLY A 96 -6.79 -8.13 -20.07
CA GLY A 96 -6.12 -7.89 -18.79
C GLY A 96 -4.97 -8.85 -18.50
N MET A 97 -5.09 -10.12 -18.88
CA MET A 97 -3.98 -11.08 -18.73
C MET A 97 -2.78 -10.68 -19.61
N CYS A 98 -3.04 -10.19 -20.82
CA CYS A 98 -1.99 -9.70 -21.72
C CYS A 98 -1.38 -8.39 -21.21
N PHE A 99 -2.16 -7.51 -20.58
CA PHE A 99 -1.64 -6.35 -19.88
C PHE A 99 -0.65 -6.76 -18.78
N ILE A 100 -1.04 -7.69 -17.90
CA ILE A 100 -0.18 -8.17 -16.81
C ILE A 100 1.10 -8.80 -17.36
N ARG A 101 0.98 -9.63 -18.41
CA ARG A 101 2.16 -10.17 -19.12
C ARG A 101 3.08 -9.06 -19.61
N CYS A 102 2.52 -8.09 -20.34
CA CYS A 102 3.30 -6.97 -20.87
C CYS A 102 4.03 -6.24 -19.76
N TYR A 103 3.33 -5.94 -18.66
CA TYR A 103 3.91 -5.24 -17.53
C TYR A 103 5.09 -6.00 -16.94
N PHE A 104 4.90 -7.28 -16.61
CA PHE A 104 5.96 -8.11 -16.01
C PHE A 104 7.17 -8.27 -16.95
N GLU A 105 6.96 -8.42 -18.25
CA GLU A 105 8.04 -8.53 -19.23
C GLU A 105 8.79 -7.20 -19.39
N LYS A 106 8.08 -6.07 -19.47
CA LYS A 106 8.68 -4.73 -19.66
C LYS A 106 9.34 -4.18 -18.41
N ALA A 107 8.82 -4.50 -17.23
CA ALA A 107 9.45 -4.22 -15.95
C ALA A 107 10.67 -5.12 -15.69
N GLY A 108 10.91 -6.15 -16.51
CA GLY A 108 12.03 -7.07 -16.35
C GLY A 108 11.86 -8.09 -15.22
N LEU A 109 10.63 -8.26 -14.72
CA LEU A 109 10.26 -9.18 -13.64
C LEU A 109 10.20 -10.62 -14.14
N ILE A 110 9.89 -10.83 -15.42
CA ILE A 110 9.81 -12.15 -16.03
C ILE A 110 10.42 -12.15 -17.44
N LYS A 111 11.05 -13.26 -17.81
CA LYS A 111 11.51 -13.53 -19.18
C LYS A 111 11.32 -15.00 -19.49
N ASN A 112 10.60 -15.32 -20.56
CA ASN A 112 10.31 -16.71 -20.96
C ASN A 112 9.74 -17.57 -19.82
N TRP A 113 8.82 -16.99 -19.03
CA TRP A 113 8.22 -17.62 -17.84
C TRP A 113 9.20 -17.95 -16.70
N GLN A 114 10.40 -17.37 -16.71
CA GLN A 114 11.36 -17.40 -15.60
C GLN A 114 11.35 -16.05 -14.89
N LEU A 115 11.18 -16.07 -13.59
CA LEU A 115 11.11 -14.88 -12.75
C LEU A 115 12.51 -14.37 -12.46
N ASN A 116 12.67 -13.05 -12.52
CA ASN A 116 13.90 -12.39 -12.12
C ASN A 116 13.94 -12.30 -10.59
N LYS A 117 14.53 -13.30 -9.95
CA LYS A 117 14.59 -13.41 -8.49
C LYS A 117 15.06 -12.13 -7.80
N ASP A 118 16.17 -11.56 -8.25
CA ASP A 118 16.77 -10.41 -7.59
C ASP A 118 15.85 -9.20 -7.69
N LEU A 119 15.23 -8.98 -8.85
CA LEU A 119 14.31 -7.86 -9.05
C LEU A 119 13.00 -8.05 -8.29
N ILE A 120 12.43 -9.26 -8.29
CA ILE A 120 11.22 -9.60 -7.52
C ILE A 120 11.45 -9.34 -6.03
N MET A 121 12.56 -9.82 -5.47
CA MET A 121 12.89 -9.61 -4.06
C MET A 121 13.13 -8.14 -3.71
N GLN A 122 13.59 -7.33 -4.66
CA GLN A 122 13.79 -5.88 -4.48
C GLN A 122 12.49 -5.08 -4.60
N THR A 123 11.55 -5.51 -5.44
CA THR A 123 10.40 -4.69 -5.85
C THR A 123 9.07 -5.13 -5.22
N MET A 124 8.92 -6.41 -4.88
CA MET A 124 7.66 -6.99 -4.41
C MET A 124 7.70 -7.38 -2.93
N TRP A 125 8.39 -6.60 -2.10
CA TRP A 125 8.42 -6.88 -0.67
C TRP A 125 7.03 -6.73 -0.03
N PRO A 126 6.61 -7.65 0.85
CA PRO A 126 7.30 -8.87 1.28
C PRO A 126 6.80 -10.11 0.51
N ILE A 127 7.67 -10.70 -0.29
CA ILE A 127 7.49 -12.03 -0.89
C ILE A 127 8.61 -12.93 -0.38
N LYS A 128 8.30 -14.13 0.11
CA LYS A 128 9.33 -15.12 0.44
C LYS A 128 10.04 -15.63 -0.80
N ALA A 129 11.34 -15.87 -0.69
CA ALA A 129 12.19 -16.29 -1.81
C ALA A 129 11.80 -17.65 -2.44
N ASP A 130 11.11 -18.52 -1.69
CA ASP A 130 10.59 -19.80 -2.19
C ASP A 130 9.41 -19.62 -3.16
N SER A 131 8.69 -18.50 -3.07
CA SER A 131 7.56 -18.15 -3.94
C SER A 131 7.92 -18.18 -5.42
N ILE A 132 9.16 -17.83 -5.76
CA ILE A 132 9.64 -17.88 -7.15
C ILE A 132 9.62 -19.30 -7.69
N ALA A 133 10.24 -20.25 -6.97
CA ALA A 133 10.30 -21.65 -7.40
C ALA A 133 8.91 -22.31 -7.42
N ILE A 134 7.98 -21.81 -6.60
CA ILE A 134 6.60 -22.29 -6.53
C ILE A 134 5.75 -21.74 -7.68
N CYS A 135 5.92 -20.47 -8.06
CA CYS A 135 5.07 -19.81 -9.04
C CYS A 135 5.52 -19.95 -10.50
N GLU A 136 6.82 -20.10 -10.79
CA GLU A 136 7.30 -20.34 -12.17
C GLU A 136 6.64 -21.53 -12.91
N PRO A 137 6.35 -22.69 -12.28
CA PRO A 137 5.69 -23.80 -12.96
C PRO A 137 4.19 -23.59 -13.20
N GLU A 138 3.59 -22.50 -12.72
CA GLU A 138 2.17 -22.23 -12.91
C GLU A 138 1.76 -22.24 -14.38
N ALA A 139 0.65 -22.92 -14.66
CA ALA A 139 0.10 -23.11 -16.00
C ALA A 139 1.15 -23.54 -17.05
N LYS A 140 2.14 -24.37 -16.71
CA LYS A 140 3.23 -24.79 -17.62
C LYS A 140 2.75 -25.39 -18.96
N GLN A 141 1.58 -26.01 -18.97
CA GLN A 141 0.97 -26.62 -20.16
C GLN A 141 0.13 -25.63 -20.99
N GLU A 142 -0.09 -24.41 -20.50
CA GLU A 142 -0.83 -23.38 -21.21
C GLU A 142 -0.03 -22.85 -22.41
N MET A 143 -0.68 -22.84 -23.57
CA MET A 143 -0.09 -22.40 -24.84
C MET A 143 -0.22 -20.88 -25.01
N ASN A 144 -1.28 -20.28 -24.46
CA ASN A 144 -1.47 -18.84 -24.50
C ASN A 144 -0.53 -18.16 -23.49
N ALA A 145 0.44 -17.43 -24.02
CA ALA A 145 1.45 -16.77 -23.21
C ALA A 145 0.85 -15.75 -22.22
N CYS A 146 -0.24 -15.04 -22.57
CA CYS A 146 -0.89 -14.11 -21.65
C CYS A 146 -1.50 -14.83 -20.45
N VAL A 147 -2.23 -15.91 -20.69
CA VAL A 147 -2.84 -16.73 -19.64
C VAL A 147 -1.76 -17.32 -18.73
N ARG A 148 -0.69 -17.86 -19.31
CA ARG A 148 0.40 -18.45 -18.53
C ARG A 148 1.15 -17.41 -17.68
N SER A 149 1.55 -16.30 -18.27
CA SER A 149 2.23 -15.24 -17.52
C SER A 149 1.35 -14.64 -16.44
N TYR A 150 0.04 -14.52 -16.68
CA TYR A 150 -0.92 -14.11 -15.68
C TYR A 150 -1.02 -15.11 -14.52
N ALA A 151 -1.04 -16.42 -14.78
CA ALA A 151 -1.06 -17.44 -13.73
C ALA A 151 0.17 -17.34 -12.79
N ILE A 152 1.36 -17.15 -13.37
CA ILE A 152 2.61 -16.95 -12.61
C ILE A 152 2.52 -15.67 -11.77
N ALA A 153 2.09 -14.56 -12.36
CA ALA A 153 1.95 -13.27 -11.69
C ALA A 153 0.92 -13.35 -10.55
N LYS A 154 -0.24 -13.96 -10.79
CA LYS A 154 -1.29 -14.20 -9.80
C LYS A 154 -0.76 -15.00 -8.62
N CYS A 155 -0.03 -16.09 -8.86
CA CYS A 155 0.58 -16.87 -7.78
C CYS A 155 1.53 -16.03 -6.92
N LEU A 156 2.37 -15.17 -7.52
CA LEU A 156 3.25 -14.29 -6.75
C LEU A 156 2.46 -13.31 -5.86
N MET A 157 1.40 -12.73 -6.42
CA MET A 157 0.54 -11.81 -5.69
C MET A 157 -0.14 -12.50 -4.51
N GLU A 158 -0.81 -13.64 -4.76
CA GLU A 158 -1.46 -14.47 -3.73
C GLU A 158 -0.51 -14.86 -2.60
N ARG A 159 0.72 -15.25 -2.93
CA ARG A 159 1.74 -15.60 -1.94
C ARG A 159 2.20 -14.39 -1.13
N GLY A 160 2.41 -13.23 -1.76
CA GLY A 160 2.74 -12.02 -1.02
C GLY A 160 1.64 -11.60 -0.05
N PHE A 161 0.37 -11.79 -0.38
CA PHE A 161 -0.72 -11.60 0.60
C PHE A 161 -0.67 -12.61 1.74
N GLN A 162 -0.49 -13.90 1.45
CA GLN A 162 -0.39 -14.92 2.49
C GLN A 162 0.77 -14.66 3.44
N ASP A 163 1.90 -14.18 2.91
CA ASP A 163 3.07 -13.83 3.70
C ASP A 163 2.82 -12.64 4.63
N THR A 164 2.03 -11.64 4.22
CA THR A 164 1.68 -10.50 5.09
C THR A 164 0.50 -10.76 6.03
N CYS A 165 -0.45 -11.59 5.63
CA CYS A 165 -1.63 -11.90 6.44
C CYS A 165 -1.31 -12.90 7.57
N ASN A 166 -0.32 -13.79 7.40
CA ASN A 166 -0.06 -14.89 8.34
C ASN A 166 1.03 -14.60 9.40
N ASP A 167 1.84 -13.55 9.24
CA ASP A 167 2.97 -13.23 10.14
C ASP A 167 2.57 -12.67 11.53
N THR A 168 1.34 -12.92 12.00
CA THR A 168 0.91 -12.63 13.39
C THR A 168 0.26 -13.84 14.09
N VAL A 169 0.76 -15.05 13.82
CA VAL A 169 0.53 -16.21 14.70
C VAL A 169 1.87 -16.84 15.07
N ALA A 170 2.58 -16.20 16.00
CA ALA A 170 3.62 -16.82 16.82
C ALA A 170 3.71 -16.09 18.16
#